data_AF-A0A1Y2SJ02-F1
#
_entry.id   AF-A0A1Y2SJ02-F1
#
_cell.length_a   1.000
_cell.length_b   1.000
_cell.length_c   1.000
_cell.angle_alpha   90.00
_cell.angle_beta   90.00
_cell.angle_gamma   90.00
#
_symmetry.space_group_name_H-M   'P 1'
#
loop_
_entity.id
_entity.type
_entity.pdbx_description
1 polymer ?
#
loop_
_entity_poly.entity_id
_entity_poly.type
_entity_poly.pdbx_seq_one_letter_code
_entity_poly.pdbx_strand_id
1 'polypeptide(L)'
;MTEVFKKHKYDDMELYKSTQSVAACDCHLEEKDGKQIKVIDVPILTCECVWRRYQKEAEDIVAPGGKLIADPIERNQKISAAYAKIWLADNRFQWAGLAAFASKQVGCGLMHASTVMKKVEAEHDAQKRSTKVMEEAKKEVDNPMFPGYPPFIIAGESADDVGQAIEVTRKANKNNPVPADLPIGEKGLAYASVNHVYQMMTLGNTSLFLDVYPLHAFYKQRGLEELKTCLPARKNIYGNSQFPILWPIKQETLRFGNDYAEILQTFEAIDSGNIAKSVEYLAYHEQVNILQPSMYSDNSFVWALRSNHWTYISGLLSGASESVELTLTSQCVPVNDGRTIKFIDDWGLDLSNINSRMPFVLKAATRFNELLNGSNRGLIQKSIEEIAARGGDK
;
A
#
# COMPACT_ATOMS: atom_id res chain seq x y z
N MET A 1 26.68 -7.91 4.24
CA MET A 1 25.40 -7.76 3.54
C MET A 1 24.31 -8.10 4.53
N THR A 2 23.39 -7.18 4.79
CA THR A 2 22.21 -7.43 5.63
C THR A 2 21.35 -8.50 4.96
N GLU A 3 21.00 -9.56 5.66
CA GLU A 3 20.06 -10.58 5.17
C GLU A 3 18.70 -9.91 4.88
N VAL A 4 18.26 -9.97 3.62
CA VAL A 4 16.99 -9.35 3.18
C VAL A 4 15.79 -10.21 3.55
N PHE A 5 15.92 -11.52 3.43
CA PHE A 5 14.97 -12.50 3.94
C PHE A 5 15.56 -13.12 5.19
N LYS A 6 14.76 -13.28 6.24
CA LYS A 6 15.22 -13.86 7.49
C LYS A 6 15.51 -15.34 7.25
N LYS A 7 16.71 -15.82 7.61
CA LYS A 7 16.96 -17.26 7.64
C LYS A 7 16.21 -17.88 8.82
N HIS A 8 15.26 -18.75 8.54
CA HIS A 8 14.49 -19.48 9.54
C HIS A 8 15.13 -20.84 9.85
N LYS A 9 14.94 -21.29 11.10
CA LYS A 9 15.43 -22.60 11.61
C LYS A 9 15.11 -23.78 10.70
N TYR A 10 14.00 -23.73 9.98
CA TYR A 10 13.46 -24.83 9.20
C TYR A 10 13.73 -24.72 7.71
N ASP A 11 14.42 -23.66 7.25
CA ASP A 11 14.67 -23.43 5.82
C ASP A 11 15.51 -24.55 5.21
N ASP A 12 16.50 -25.05 5.94
CA ASP A 12 17.38 -26.14 5.49
C ASP A 12 16.83 -27.55 5.81
N MET A 13 15.62 -27.65 6.37
CA MET A 13 14.99 -28.94 6.70
C MET A 13 14.07 -29.40 5.57
N GLU A 14 14.09 -30.70 5.29
CA GLU A 14 13.19 -31.32 4.31
C GLU A 14 11.71 -31.19 4.71
N LEU A 15 10.86 -30.90 3.72
CA LEU A 15 9.41 -30.93 3.88
C LEU A 15 8.93 -32.33 4.25
N TYR A 16 7.87 -32.38 5.05
CA TYR A 16 7.20 -33.60 5.51
C TYR A 16 8.09 -34.56 6.30
N LYS A 17 9.17 -34.04 6.89
CA LYS A 17 10.01 -34.75 7.86
C LYS A 17 9.81 -34.23 9.27
N SER A 18 10.18 -35.07 10.25
CA SER A 18 10.20 -34.67 11.65
C SER A 18 11.20 -33.54 11.88
N THR A 19 10.77 -32.54 12.62
CA THR A 19 11.60 -31.40 13.01
C THR A 19 12.49 -31.66 14.22
N GLN A 20 12.33 -32.82 14.86
CA GLN A 20 13.12 -33.25 16.01
C GLN A 20 13.29 -34.77 16.05
N SER A 21 14.20 -35.26 16.90
CA SER A 21 14.38 -36.70 17.08
C SER A 21 13.17 -37.31 17.79
N VAL A 22 12.87 -38.58 17.51
CA VAL A 22 11.79 -39.32 18.18
C VAL A 22 11.98 -39.36 19.69
N ALA A 23 13.23 -39.40 20.17
CA ALA A 23 13.57 -39.36 21.59
C ALA A 23 13.20 -38.04 22.28
N ALA A 24 13.04 -36.95 21.53
CA ALA A 24 12.62 -35.65 22.04
C ALA A 24 11.11 -35.39 21.85
N CYS A 25 10.37 -36.36 21.32
CA CYS A 25 8.92 -36.23 21.08
C CYS A 25 8.11 -36.55 22.34
N ASP A 26 7.00 -35.83 22.49
CA ASP A 26 6.07 -36.04 23.60
C ASP A 26 5.46 -37.44 23.48
N CYS A 27 5.45 -38.15 24.61
CA CYS A 27 4.92 -39.51 24.70
C CYS A 27 3.78 -39.52 25.71
N HIS A 28 2.60 -39.99 25.28
CA HIS A 28 1.44 -40.15 26.16
C HIS A 28 0.77 -41.49 25.94
N LEU A 29 -0.14 -41.84 26.85
CA LEU A 29 -0.97 -43.02 26.73
C LEU A 29 -2.35 -42.60 26.22
N GLU A 30 -2.84 -43.27 25.19
CA GLU A 30 -4.21 -43.13 24.71
C GLU A 30 -4.94 -44.46 24.80
N GLU A 31 -6.25 -44.42 25.04
CA GLU A 31 -7.09 -45.61 24.98
C GLU A 31 -7.66 -45.76 23.57
N LYS A 32 -7.37 -46.91 22.94
CA LYS A 32 -7.91 -47.28 21.64
C LYS A 32 -8.39 -48.72 21.69
N ASP A 33 -9.66 -48.93 21.35
CA ASP A 33 -10.32 -50.24 21.37
C ASP A 33 -10.20 -50.97 22.73
N GLY A 34 -10.33 -50.22 23.84
CA GLY A 34 -10.25 -50.76 25.20
C GLY A 34 -8.85 -51.17 25.67
N LYS A 35 -7.79 -50.77 24.93
CA LYS A 35 -6.39 -50.98 25.31
C LYS A 35 -5.65 -49.65 25.42
N GLN A 36 -4.80 -49.53 26.43
CA GLN A 36 -3.86 -48.41 26.50
C GLN A 36 -2.72 -48.64 25.51
N ILE A 37 -2.52 -47.68 24.62
CA ILE A 37 -1.43 -47.64 23.66
C ILE A 37 -0.51 -46.45 23.97
N LYS A 38 0.79 -46.65 23.79
CA LYS A 38 1.75 -45.55 23.87
C LYS A 38 1.78 -44.82 22.53
N VAL A 39 1.42 -43.55 22.56
CA VAL A 39 1.43 -42.62 21.42
C VAL A 39 2.63 -41.70 21.55
N ILE A 40 3.23 -41.36 20.41
CA ILE A 40 4.34 -40.42 20.31
C ILE A 40 3.94 -39.34 19.30
N ASP A 41 3.92 -38.10 19.75
CA ASP A 41 3.58 -36.96 18.89
C ASP A 41 4.83 -36.45 18.18
N VAL A 42 4.91 -36.71 16.87
CA VAL A 42 6.05 -36.34 16.05
C VAL A 42 5.75 -35.03 15.29
N PRO A 43 6.44 -33.91 15.57
CA PRO A 43 6.18 -32.66 14.88
C PRO A 43 6.76 -32.67 13.46
N ILE A 44 5.89 -32.62 12.46
CA ILE A 44 6.25 -32.65 11.04
C ILE A 44 6.29 -31.24 10.45
N LEU A 45 7.32 -30.93 9.67
CA LEU A 45 7.38 -29.68 8.91
C LEU A 45 6.44 -29.75 7.70
N THR A 46 5.33 -29.02 7.73
CA THR A 46 4.40 -28.93 6.60
C THR A 46 4.60 -27.65 5.78
N CYS A 47 4.03 -27.61 4.57
CA CYS A 47 3.98 -26.40 3.76
C CYS A 47 3.33 -25.22 4.49
N GLU A 48 2.26 -25.46 5.25
CA GLU A 48 1.59 -24.43 6.03
C GLU A 48 2.49 -23.90 7.15
N CYS A 49 3.35 -24.73 7.74
CA CYS A 49 4.36 -24.25 8.71
C CYS A 49 5.35 -23.29 8.05
N VAL A 50 5.79 -23.60 6.83
CA VAL A 50 6.70 -22.75 6.05
C VAL A 50 6.03 -21.43 5.66
N TRP A 51 4.83 -21.50 5.06
CA TRP A 51 4.09 -20.31 4.65
C TRP A 51 3.82 -19.34 5.80
N ARG A 52 3.48 -19.84 7.00
CA ARG A 52 3.29 -18.98 8.17
C ARG A 52 4.54 -18.18 8.52
N ARG A 53 5.75 -18.71 8.31
CA ARG A 53 7.00 -18.01 8.62
C ARG A 53 7.23 -16.86 7.65
N TYR A 54 7.14 -17.11 6.34
CA TYR A 54 7.30 -16.06 5.34
C TYR A 54 6.16 -15.04 5.34
N GLN A 55 4.93 -15.47 5.66
CA GLN A 55 3.83 -14.54 5.89
C GLN A 55 4.13 -13.65 7.10
N LYS A 56 4.63 -14.23 8.19
CA LYS A 56 5.00 -13.49 9.40
C LYS A 56 6.13 -12.49 9.15
N GLU A 57 7.11 -12.82 8.30
CA GLU A 57 8.13 -11.86 7.87
C GLU A 57 7.52 -10.64 7.17
N ALA A 58 6.58 -10.85 6.23
CA ALA A 58 5.90 -9.75 5.56
C ALA A 58 5.10 -8.90 6.56
N GLU A 59 4.39 -9.56 7.49
CA GLU A 59 3.64 -8.87 8.53
C GLU A 59 4.54 -8.05 9.45
N ASP A 60 5.69 -8.56 9.88
CA ASP A 60 6.58 -7.84 10.78
C ASP A 60 7.15 -6.56 10.15
N ILE A 61 7.16 -6.46 8.82
CA ILE A 61 7.57 -5.24 8.08
C ILE A 61 6.48 -4.16 8.12
N VAL A 62 5.20 -4.52 8.00
CA VAL A 62 4.08 -3.56 7.85
C VAL A 62 3.18 -3.46 9.07
N ALA A 63 3.34 -4.38 10.02
CA ALA A 63 2.54 -4.56 11.21
C ALA A 63 3.38 -5.13 12.38
N PRO A 64 4.49 -4.46 12.76
CA PRO A 64 5.31 -4.91 13.89
C PRO A 64 4.44 -5.01 15.14
N GLY A 65 4.51 -6.15 15.83
CA GLY A 65 3.63 -6.44 16.97
C GLY A 65 2.20 -6.86 16.61
N GLY A 66 1.92 -7.19 15.35
CA GLY A 66 0.65 -7.76 14.90
C GLY A 66 -0.46 -6.74 14.62
N LYS A 67 -0.14 -5.44 14.60
CA LYS A 67 -1.06 -4.36 14.21
C LYS A 67 -0.41 -3.54 13.12
N LEU A 68 -1.16 -3.27 12.04
CA LEU A 68 -0.68 -2.42 10.94
C LEU A 68 -0.12 -1.11 11.48
N ILE A 69 1.03 -0.68 10.94
CA ILE A 69 1.58 0.66 11.16
C ILE A 69 0.47 1.67 10.86
N ALA A 70 0.13 2.49 11.85
CA ALA A 70 -1.06 3.34 11.79
C ALA A 70 -0.96 4.39 10.68
N ASP A 71 0.24 4.96 10.47
CA ASP A 71 0.51 5.91 9.40
C ASP A 71 0.70 5.17 8.05
N PRO A 72 -0.21 5.35 7.07
CA PRO A 72 -0.06 4.76 5.74
C PRO A 72 1.20 5.20 4.99
N ILE A 73 1.70 6.42 5.24
CA ILE A 73 2.91 6.94 4.59
C ILE A 73 4.13 6.19 5.10
N GLU A 74 4.27 6.06 6.43
CA GLU A 74 5.32 5.27 7.06
C GLU A 74 5.26 3.80 6.61
N ARG A 75 4.06 3.21 6.60
CA ARG A 75 3.87 1.84 6.12
C ARG A 75 4.30 1.66 4.66
N ASN A 76 3.92 2.59 3.79
CA ASN A 76 4.34 2.57 2.38
C ASN A 76 5.86 2.68 2.22
N GLN A 77 6.52 3.49 3.05
CA GLN A 77 7.97 3.61 3.05
C GLN A 77 8.65 2.27 3.38
N LYS A 78 8.13 1.53 4.38
CA LYS A 78 8.60 0.18 4.71
C LYS A 78 8.42 -0.80 3.55
N ILE A 79 7.26 -0.77 2.89
CA ILE A 79 6.97 -1.61 1.71
C ILE A 79 7.93 -1.31 0.55
N SER A 80 8.07 -0.03 0.18
CA SER A 80 8.93 0.39 -0.93
C SER A 80 10.39 0.00 -0.67
N ALA A 81 10.86 0.16 0.57
CA ALA A 81 12.20 -0.22 0.98
C ALA A 81 12.40 -1.75 0.98
N ALA A 82 11.39 -2.54 1.38
CA ALA A 82 11.46 -3.99 1.35
C ALA A 82 11.64 -4.50 -0.09
N TYR A 83 10.85 -4.01 -1.05
CA TYR A 83 11.01 -4.36 -2.46
C TYR A 83 12.38 -3.94 -3.02
N ALA A 84 12.86 -2.75 -2.66
CA ALA A 84 14.19 -2.29 -3.05
C ALA A 84 15.29 -3.25 -2.53
N LYS A 85 15.19 -3.67 -1.26
CA LYS A 85 16.11 -4.64 -0.66
C LYS A 85 16.06 -6.00 -1.37
N ILE A 86 14.87 -6.50 -1.74
CA ILE A 86 14.72 -7.75 -2.50
C ILE A 86 15.52 -7.69 -3.80
N TRP A 87 15.36 -6.63 -4.58
CA TRP A 87 16.10 -6.47 -5.83
C TRP A 87 17.60 -6.31 -5.62
N LEU A 88 18.04 -5.56 -4.60
CA LEU A 88 19.45 -5.38 -4.28
C LEU A 88 20.14 -6.69 -3.88
N ALA A 89 19.40 -7.61 -3.22
CA ALA A 89 19.91 -8.93 -2.87
C ALA A 89 19.99 -9.88 -4.08
N ASP A 90 19.07 -9.77 -5.03
CA ASP A 90 19.05 -10.60 -6.23
C ASP A 90 18.41 -9.83 -7.40
N ASN A 91 19.23 -9.31 -8.32
CA ASN A 91 18.77 -8.47 -9.43
C ASN A 91 17.86 -9.23 -10.43
N ARG A 92 17.76 -10.57 -10.33
CA ARG A 92 16.80 -11.36 -11.10
C ARG A 92 15.35 -11.03 -10.71
N PHE A 93 15.12 -10.56 -9.48
CA PHE A 93 13.82 -10.06 -9.03
C PHE A 93 13.52 -8.65 -9.60
N GLN A 94 13.62 -8.46 -10.91
CA GLN A 94 13.38 -7.16 -11.56
C GLN A 94 11.99 -6.60 -11.26
N TRP A 95 10.97 -7.46 -11.08
CA TRP A 95 9.64 -6.99 -10.68
C TRP A 95 9.70 -6.29 -9.33
N ALA A 96 10.45 -6.80 -8.35
CA ALA A 96 10.61 -6.14 -7.05
C ALA A 96 11.33 -4.78 -7.19
N GLY A 97 12.32 -4.68 -8.09
CA GLY A 97 12.98 -3.41 -8.40
C GLY A 97 12.01 -2.37 -8.98
N LEU A 98 11.16 -2.78 -9.92
CA LEU A 98 10.12 -1.92 -10.49
C LEU A 98 9.04 -1.57 -9.45
N ALA A 99 8.60 -2.55 -8.65
CA ALA A 99 7.63 -2.37 -7.59
C ALA A 99 8.11 -1.40 -6.51
N ALA A 100 9.42 -1.33 -6.23
CA ALA A 100 9.99 -0.33 -5.33
C ALA A 100 9.73 1.11 -5.84
N PHE A 101 9.88 1.36 -7.15
CA PHE A 101 9.56 2.66 -7.75
C PHE A 101 8.06 2.95 -7.78
N ALA A 102 7.25 1.96 -8.17
CA ALA A 102 5.80 2.08 -8.21
C ALA A 102 5.23 2.37 -6.81
N SER A 103 5.64 1.60 -5.80
CA SER A 103 5.23 1.80 -4.40
C SER A 103 5.75 3.12 -3.84
N LYS A 104 6.97 3.56 -4.20
CA LYS A 104 7.45 4.91 -3.88
C LYS A 104 6.54 5.97 -4.47
N GLN A 105 6.09 5.81 -5.71
CA GLN A 105 5.17 6.74 -6.36
C GLN A 105 3.81 6.78 -5.64
N VAL A 106 3.30 5.64 -5.17
CA VAL A 106 2.13 5.59 -4.28
C VAL A 106 2.37 6.40 -3.01
N GLY A 107 3.54 6.26 -2.38
CA GLY A 107 3.91 7.02 -1.18
C GLY A 107 3.97 8.53 -1.41
N CYS A 108 4.54 8.99 -2.52
CA CYS A 108 4.46 10.38 -2.96
C CYS A 108 3.01 10.86 -3.01
N GLY A 109 2.13 9.97 -3.49
CA GLY A 109 0.72 10.27 -3.55
C GLY A 109 0.01 10.39 -2.22
N LEU A 110 0.28 9.45 -1.31
CA LEU A 110 -0.27 9.51 0.04
C LEU A 110 0.15 10.80 0.77
N MET A 111 1.40 11.25 0.62
CA MET A 111 1.88 12.50 1.22
C MET A 111 1.14 13.73 0.69
N HIS A 112 0.92 13.83 -0.62
CA HIS A 112 0.18 14.94 -1.21
C HIS A 112 -1.30 14.91 -0.84
N ALA A 113 -1.95 13.75 -0.94
CA ALA A 113 -3.34 13.59 -0.53
C ALA A 113 -3.55 13.94 0.96
N SER A 114 -2.64 13.52 1.85
CA SER A 114 -2.65 13.91 3.27
C SER A 114 -2.52 15.43 3.44
N THR A 115 -1.67 16.08 2.64
CA THR A 115 -1.51 17.54 2.66
C THR A 115 -2.78 18.26 2.20
N VAL A 116 -3.43 17.77 1.15
CA VAL A 116 -4.73 18.30 0.67
C VAL A 116 -5.79 18.12 1.74
N MET A 117 -5.93 16.93 2.32
CA MET A 117 -6.90 16.65 3.39
C MET A 117 -6.71 17.59 4.58
N LYS A 118 -5.48 17.78 5.07
CA LYS A 118 -5.19 18.72 6.18
C LYS A 118 -5.60 20.16 5.88
N LYS A 119 -5.46 20.61 4.63
CA LYS A 119 -5.87 21.96 4.21
C LYS A 119 -7.40 22.10 4.21
N VAL A 120 -8.12 21.09 3.72
CA VAL A 120 -9.60 21.06 3.77
C VAL A 120 -10.09 21.03 5.22
N GLU A 121 -9.45 20.23 6.08
CA GLU A 121 -9.77 20.18 7.51
C GLU A 121 -9.56 21.52 8.20
N ALA A 122 -8.45 22.19 7.93
CA ALA A 122 -8.16 23.51 8.47
C ALA A 122 -9.18 24.57 8.03
N GLU A 123 -9.64 24.53 6.76
CA GLU A 123 -10.73 25.41 6.31
C GLU A 123 -12.03 25.11 7.04
N HIS A 124 -12.44 23.85 7.08
CA HIS A 124 -13.68 23.45 7.72
C HIS A 124 -13.70 23.80 9.22
N ASP A 125 -12.58 23.61 9.93
CA ASP A 125 -12.45 24.01 11.33
C ASP A 125 -12.49 25.53 11.51
N ALA A 126 -11.88 26.29 10.58
CA ALA A 126 -11.96 27.75 10.57
C ALA A 126 -13.40 28.23 10.35
N GLN A 127 -14.13 27.63 9.40
CA GLN A 127 -15.55 27.92 9.16
C GLN A 127 -16.40 27.61 10.40
N LYS A 128 -16.24 26.44 11.02
CA LYS A 128 -16.95 26.08 12.25
C LYS A 128 -16.70 27.07 13.39
N ARG A 129 -15.43 27.48 13.58
CA ARG A 129 -15.08 28.51 14.58
C ARG A 129 -15.70 29.85 14.24
N SER A 130 -15.64 30.29 12.98
CA SER A 130 -16.26 31.54 12.55
C SER A 130 -17.77 31.53 12.78
N THR A 131 -18.46 30.44 12.46
CA THR A 131 -19.90 30.30 12.75
C THR A 131 -20.17 30.41 14.25
N LYS A 132 -19.38 29.73 15.08
CA LYS A 132 -19.53 29.79 16.54
C LYS A 132 -19.31 31.20 17.10
N VAL A 133 -18.24 31.89 16.68
CA VAL A 133 -17.96 33.27 17.09
C VAL A 133 -19.09 34.21 16.65
N MET A 134 -19.62 34.03 15.44
CA MET A 134 -20.77 34.81 14.95
C MET A 134 -22.05 34.51 15.74
N GLU A 135 -22.28 33.27 16.16
CA GLU A 135 -23.41 32.90 17.03
C GLU A 135 -23.27 33.48 18.44
N GLU A 136 -22.07 33.47 19.02
CA GLU A 136 -21.78 34.06 20.34
C GLU A 136 -21.97 35.58 20.30
N ALA A 137 -21.42 36.26 19.30
CA ALA A 137 -21.62 37.70 19.10
C ALA A 137 -23.11 38.06 18.93
N LYS A 138 -23.89 37.23 18.22
CA LYS A 138 -25.35 37.43 18.10
C LYS A 138 -26.07 37.31 19.45
N LYS A 139 -25.69 36.35 20.30
CA LYS A 139 -26.29 36.17 21.64
C LYS A 139 -25.99 37.35 22.58
N GLU A 140 -24.82 37.96 22.46
CA GLU A 140 -24.49 39.18 23.22
C GLU A 140 -25.38 40.36 22.81
N VAL A 141 -25.68 40.46 21.51
CA VAL A 141 -26.56 41.50 20.95
C VAL A 141 -28.04 41.26 21.30
N ASP A 142 -28.50 40.00 21.34
CA ASP A 142 -29.89 39.60 21.67
C ASP A 142 -30.16 39.47 23.19
N ASN A 143 -29.31 40.01 24.06
CA ASN A 143 -29.43 39.86 25.52
C ASN A 143 -30.70 40.53 26.09
N PRO A 144 -31.63 39.78 26.74
CA PRO A 144 -32.90 40.30 27.25
C PRO A 144 -32.77 41.33 28.38
N MET A 145 -31.56 41.57 28.91
CA MET A 145 -31.30 42.62 29.91
C MET A 145 -31.36 44.05 29.32
N PHE A 146 -31.27 44.22 28.00
CA PHE A 146 -31.33 45.52 27.31
C PHE A 146 -32.21 45.47 26.04
N PRO A 147 -33.55 45.41 26.18
CA PRO A 147 -34.45 45.38 25.03
C PRO A 147 -34.48 46.75 24.32
N GLY A 148 -34.05 46.80 23.04
CA GLY A 148 -34.33 47.93 22.14
C GLY A 148 -33.14 48.78 21.65
N TYR A 149 -31.88 48.40 21.89
CA TYR A 149 -30.74 49.05 21.23
C TYR A 149 -30.53 48.50 19.80
N PRO A 150 -30.22 49.34 18.79
CA PRO A 150 -29.96 48.87 17.43
C PRO A 150 -28.68 48.01 17.40
N PRO A 151 -28.59 47.00 16.50
CA PRO A 151 -27.58 45.94 16.50
C PRO A 151 -26.17 46.38 16.07
N PHE A 152 -25.77 47.62 16.34
CA PHE A 152 -24.55 48.24 15.82
C PHE A 152 -23.37 48.33 16.79
N ILE A 153 -23.44 47.68 17.96
CA ILE A 153 -22.27 47.58 18.84
C ILE A 153 -22.02 46.11 19.13
N ILE A 154 -21.36 45.43 18.19
CA ILE A 154 -20.43 44.38 18.61
C ILE A 154 -19.32 45.15 19.35
N ALA A 155 -19.28 45.06 20.68
CA ALA A 155 -18.27 45.75 21.48
C ALA A 155 -16.86 45.28 21.08
N GLY A 156 -15.84 46.13 21.32
CA GLY A 156 -14.49 46.00 20.76
C GLY A 156 -13.92 44.57 20.70
N GLU A 157 -13.93 43.82 21.81
CA GLU A 157 -13.42 42.44 21.88
C GLU A 157 -14.17 41.48 20.93
N SER A 158 -15.50 41.48 20.95
CA SER A 158 -16.32 40.63 20.07
C SER A 158 -16.18 41.01 18.59
N ALA A 159 -15.91 42.29 18.28
CA ALA A 159 -15.70 42.76 16.91
C ALA A 159 -14.33 42.35 16.38
N ASP A 160 -13.30 42.40 17.24
CA ASP A 160 -11.96 41.93 16.95
C ASP A 160 -11.96 40.40 16.77
N ASP A 161 -12.68 39.65 17.61
CA ASP A 161 -12.80 38.18 17.51
C ASP A 161 -13.51 37.76 16.22
N VAL A 162 -14.60 38.44 15.84
CA VAL A 162 -15.28 38.23 14.56
C VAL A 162 -14.35 38.54 13.39
N GLY A 163 -13.65 39.68 13.44
CA GLY A 163 -12.70 40.08 12.40
C GLY A 163 -11.55 39.06 12.23
N GLN A 164 -10.98 38.57 13.33
CA GLN A 164 -9.97 37.53 13.32
C GLN A 164 -10.51 36.21 12.75
N ALA A 165 -11.71 35.79 13.14
CA ALA A 165 -12.32 34.56 12.65
C ALA A 165 -12.60 34.59 11.13
N ILE A 166 -13.06 35.73 10.61
CA ILE A 166 -13.25 35.96 9.17
C ILE A 166 -11.91 35.88 8.44
N GLU A 167 -10.86 36.54 8.96
CA GLU A 167 -9.53 36.54 8.34
C GLU A 167 -8.88 35.15 8.33
N VAL A 168 -9.02 34.38 9.42
CA VAL A 168 -8.56 32.99 9.50
C VAL A 168 -9.30 32.12 8.47
N THR A 169 -10.62 32.26 8.38
CA THR A 169 -11.44 31.54 7.39
C THR A 169 -11.02 31.88 5.96
N ARG A 170 -10.83 33.17 5.67
CA ARG A 170 -10.39 33.65 4.35
C ARG A 170 -9.01 33.09 3.97
N LYS A 171 -8.05 33.06 4.91
CA LYS A 171 -6.73 32.46 4.69
C LYS A 171 -6.82 30.96 4.45
N ALA A 172 -7.64 30.26 5.23
CA ALA A 172 -7.80 28.81 5.12
C ALA A 172 -8.44 28.42 3.78
N ASN A 173 -9.51 29.12 3.37
CA ASN A 173 -10.16 28.94 2.07
C ASN A 173 -9.18 29.19 0.90
N LYS A 174 -8.39 30.27 0.94
CA LYS A 174 -7.36 30.55 -0.08
C LYS A 174 -6.32 29.42 -0.19
N ASN A 175 -6.04 28.73 0.91
CA ASN A 175 -5.06 27.65 0.97
C ASN A 175 -5.65 26.27 0.62
N ASN A 176 -6.98 26.12 0.56
CA ASN A 176 -7.64 24.89 0.18
C ASN A 176 -7.66 24.77 -1.36
N PRO A 177 -6.97 23.76 -1.94
CA PRO A 177 -6.98 23.57 -3.38
C PRO A 177 -8.29 22.96 -3.89
N VAL A 178 -9.20 22.51 -3.02
CA VAL A 178 -10.41 21.77 -3.37
C VAL A 178 -11.66 22.64 -3.15
N PRO A 179 -12.49 22.87 -4.19
CA PRO A 179 -13.75 23.58 -4.02
C PRO A 179 -14.68 22.85 -3.04
N ALA A 180 -15.34 23.61 -2.14
CA ALA A 180 -16.41 23.12 -1.29
C ALA A 180 -17.72 22.98 -2.07
N ASP A 181 -17.70 22.29 -3.22
CA ASP A 181 -18.90 22.11 -4.05
C ASP A 181 -19.62 20.80 -3.68
N LEU A 182 -20.94 20.94 -3.51
CA LEU A 182 -21.91 19.93 -3.09
C LEU A 182 -21.73 19.42 -1.63
N PRO A 183 -22.67 19.75 -0.72
CA PRO A 183 -22.63 19.28 0.67
C PRO A 183 -23.04 17.80 0.74
N ILE A 184 -22.10 16.91 0.45
CA ILE A 184 -22.18 15.49 0.80
C ILE A 184 -21.23 15.27 1.97
N GLY A 185 -21.80 15.10 3.18
CA GLY A 185 -21.05 15.08 4.44
C GLY A 185 -20.55 16.46 4.89
N GLU A 186 -19.95 16.54 6.09
CA GLU A 186 -19.52 17.83 6.67
C GLU A 186 -18.40 18.54 5.87
N LYS A 187 -17.53 17.77 5.21
CA LYS A 187 -16.34 18.28 4.49
C LYS A 187 -16.47 18.29 2.96
N GLY A 188 -17.64 17.95 2.42
CA GLY A 188 -17.96 17.96 0.97
C GLY A 188 -17.51 16.73 0.16
N LEU A 189 -18.07 16.60 -1.04
CA LEU A 189 -17.87 15.45 -1.95
C LEU A 189 -16.41 15.26 -2.38
N ALA A 190 -15.71 16.36 -2.65
CA ALA A 190 -14.34 16.30 -3.14
C ALA A 190 -13.37 15.81 -2.03
N TYR A 191 -13.58 16.19 -0.77
CA TYR A 191 -12.85 15.63 0.37
C TYR A 191 -13.08 14.13 0.51
N ALA A 192 -14.35 13.69 0.45
CA ALA A 192 -14.70 12.28 0.53
C ALA A 192 -14.01 11.47 -0.57
N SER A 193 -13.92 12.04 -1.78
CA SER A 193 -13.24 11.43 -2.93
C SER A 193 -11.73 11.31 -2.71
N VAL A 194 -11.06 12.36 -2.22
CA VAL A 194 -9.63 12.34 -1.89
C VAL A 194 -9.32 11.32 -0.80
N ASN A 195 -10.14 11.32 0.26
CA ASN A 195 -10.00 10.37 1.36
C ASN A 195 -10.21 8.92 0.88
N HIS A 196 -11.21 8.69 0.01
CA HIS A 196 -11.47 7.36 -0.51
C HIS A 196 -10.29 6.85 -1.35
N VAL A 197 -9.73 7.66 -2.26
CA VAL A 197 -8.53 7.26 -2.99
C VAL A 197 -7.36 7.00 -2.04
N TYR A 198 -7.13 7.88 -1.06
CA TYR A 198 -6.09 7.70 -0.06
C TYR A 198 -6.20 6.33 0.64
N GLN A 199 -7.41 5.94 1.05
CA GLN A 199 -7.68 4.65 1.68
C GLN A 199 -7.45 3.47 0.72
N MET A 200 -7.93 3.57 -0.51
CA MET A 200 -7.82 2.49 -1.49
C MET A 200 -6.38 2.25 -1.97
N MET A 201 -5.61 3.30 -2.20
CA MET A 201 -4.17 3.20 -2.53
C MET A 201 -3.39 2.57 -1.39
N THR A 202 -3.73 2.95 -0.16
CA THR A 202 -3.17 2.40 1.07
C THR A 202 -3.48 0.90 1.21
N LEU A 203 -4.74 0.51 0.99
CA LEU A 203 -5.22 -0.87 1.09
C LEU A 203 -4.60 -1.75 -0.01
N GLY A 204 -4.64 -1.29 -1.26
CA GLY A 204 -4.09 -2.00 -2.41
C GLY A 204 -2.61 -2.29 -2.26
N ASN A 205 -1.80 -1.27 -1.92
CA ASN A 205 -0.35 -1.45 -1.74
C ASN A 205 -0.01 -2.37 -0.56
N THR A 206 -0.73 -2.25 0.56
CA THR A 206 -0.52 -3.12 1.74
C THR A 206 -0.87 -4.59 1.42
N SER A 207 -1.99 -4.81 0.71
CA SER A 207 -2.47 -6.16 0.39
C SER A 207 -1.59 -6.84 -0.64
N LEU A 208 -1.15 -6.10 -1.66
CA LEU A 208 -0.17 -6.57 -2.65
C LEU A 208 1.14 -6.97 -1.97
N PHE A 209 1.63 -6.17 -1.02
CA PHE A 209 2.83 -6.50 -0.28
C PHE A 209 2.71 -7.79 0.54
N LEU A 210 1.63 -7.91 1.31
CA LEU A 210 1.34 -9.11 2.11
C LEU A 210 1.13 -10.36 1.25
N ASP A 211 0.80 -10.19 -0.03
CA ASP A 211 0.67 -11.28 -0.96
C ASP A 211 2.01 -11.66 -1.64
N VAL A 212 2.74 -10.69 -2.17
CA VAL A 212 3.88 -10.95 -3.06
C VAL A 212 5.20 -11.11 -2.32
N TYR A 213 5.40 -10.46 -1.17
CA TYR A 213 6.63 -10.62 -0.38
C TYR A 213 6.86 -12.09 0.03
N PRO A 214 5.88 -12.81 0.63
CA PRO A 214 6.09 -14.19 1.04
C PRO A 214 6.45 -15.13 -0.10
N LEU A 215 5.97 -14.86 -1.32
CA LEU A 215 6.31 -15.64 -2.51
C LEU A 215 7.81 -15.54 -2.85
N HIS A 216 8.37 -14.33 -2.82
CA HIS A 216 9.80 -14.11 -3.06
C HIS A 216 10.65 -14.72 -1.95
N ALA A 217 10.24 -14.56 -0.69
CA ALA A 217 10.93 -15.14 0.45
C ALA A 217 10.97 -16.67 0.34
N PHE A 218 9.83 -17.30 0.04
CA PHE A 218 9.75 -18.75 -0.16
C PHE A 218 10.70 -19.20 -1.28
N TYR A 219 10.54 -18.64 -2.48
CA TYR A 219 11.36 -19.03 -3.63
C TYR A 219 12.85 -18.85 -3.35
N LYS A 220 13.25 -17.73 -2.72
CA LYS A 220 14.67 -17.45 -2.45
C LYS A 220 15.27 -18.44 -1.45
N GLN A 221 14.52 -18.83 -0.42
CA GLN A 221 15.04 -19.69 0.65
C GLN A 221 14.93 -21.18 0.33
N ARG A 222 13.88 -21.61 -0.39
CA ARG A 222 13.56 -23.04 -0.59
C ARG A 222 13.52 -23.50 -2.04
N GLY A 223 13.64 -22.57 -2.98
CA GLY A 223 13.68 -22.87 -4.41
C GLY A 223 12.32 -23.17 -5.04
N LEU A 224 12.35 -23.39 -6.36
CA LEU A 224 11.16 -23.53 -7.20
C LEU A 224 10.38 -24.83 -6.93
N GLU A 225 11.07 -25.96 -6.76
CA GLU A 225 10.42 -27.27 -6.61
C GLU A 225 9.53 -27.34 -5.35
N GLU A 226 10.05 -26.83 -4.23
CA GLU A 226 9.27 -26.75 -3.01
C GLU A 226 8.18 -25.67 -3.10
N LEU A 227 8.43 -24.54 -3.77
CA LEU A 227 7.40 -23.53 -4.01
C LEU A 227 6.22 -24.14 -4.77
N LYS A 228 6.51 -24.88 -5.84
CA LYS A 228 5.51 -25.59 -6.65
C LYS A 228 4.71 -26.59 -5.83
N THR A 229 5.39 -27.32 -4.96
CA THR A 229 4.77 -28.29 -4.04
C THR A 229 3.85 -27.60 -3.02
N CYS A 230 4.31 -26.47 -2.46
CA CYS A 230 3.63 -25.85 -1.33
C CYS A 230 2.63 -24.74 -1.69
N LEU A 231 2.67 -24.16 -2.90
CA LEU A 231 1.81 -23.04 -3.27
C LEU A 231 0.31 -23.32 -3.04
N PRO A 232 -0.25 -24.50 -3.40
CA PRO A 232 -1.67 -24.79 -3.16
C PRO A 232 -2.08 -24.80 -1.67
N ALA A 233 -1.13 -25.10 -0.78
CA ALA A 233 -1.35 -25.14 0.67
C ALA A 233 -1.33 -23.74 1.31
N ARG A 234 -0.91 -22.70 0.58
CA ARG A 234 -0.79 -21.33 1.11
C ARG A 234 -2.13 -20.83 1.68
N LYS A 235 -3.23 -21.03 0.97
CA LYS A 235 -4.59 -20.65 1.43
C LYS A 235 -4.98 -21.24 2.79
N ASN A 236 -4.43 -22.40 3.16
CA ASN A 236 -4.78 -23.12 4.39
C ASN A 236 -4.26 -22.44 5.67
N ILE A 237 -3.39 -21.43 5.55
CA ILE A 237 -2.91 -20.70 6.73
C ILE A 237 -3.91 -19.63 7.20
N TYR A 238 -4.86 -19.23 6.35
CA TYR A 238 -5.91 -18.27 6.72
C TYR A 238 -6.95 -18.91 7.65
N GLY A 239 -7.52 -18.11 8.56
CA GLY A 239 -8.58 -18.56 9.48
C GLY A 239 -8.11 -19.43 10.64
N ASN A 240 -6.80 -19.63 10.81
CA ASN A 240 -6.26 -20.33 11.97
C ASN A 240 -6.31 -19.44 13.23
N SER A 241 -6.98 -19.90 14.29
CA SER A 241 -7.14 -19.14 15.53
C SER A 241 -5.88 -19.03 16.38
N GLN A 242 -5.00 -20.03 16.29
CA GLN A 242 -3.74 -20.09 17.05
C GLN A 242 -2.65 -19.22 16.41
N PHE A 243 -2.64 -19.16 15.09
CA PHE A 243 -1.68 -18.42 14.28
C PHE A 243 -2.43 -17.57 13.25
N PRO A 244 -3.14 -16.52 13.67
CA PRO A 244 -3.87 -15.66 12.75
C PRO A 244 -2.87 -14.93 11.85
N ILE A 245 -3.25 -14.75 10.59
CA ILE A 245 -2.52 -13.91 9.65
C ILE A 245 -3.22 -12.57 9.48
N LEU A 246 -2.44 -11.56 9.13
CA LEU A 246 -2.95 -10.25 8.77
C LEU A 246 -3.34 -10.23 7.29
N TRP A 247 -4.64 -10.08 7.03
CA TRP A 247 -5.16 -9.88 5.70
C TRP A 247 -6.18 -8.73 5.73
N PRO A 248 -5.83 -7.53 5.23
CA PRO A 248 -6.65 -6.33 5.43
C PRO A 248 -7.86 -6.25 4.49
N ILE A 249 -8.07 -7.25 3.64
CA ILE A 249 -9.20 -7.32 2.69
C ILE A 249 -10.12 -8.48 3.09
N LYS A 250 -11.42 -8.28 2.87
CA LYS A 250 -12.43 -9.31 3.11
C LYS A 250 -12.27 -10.49 2.14
N GLN A 251 -12.50 -11.72 2.62
CA GLN A 251 -12.34 -12.94 1.79
C GLN A 251 -13.30 -12.98 0.59
N GLU A 252 -14.46 -12.32 0.69
CA GLU A 252 -15.43 -12.22 -0.41
C GLU A 252 -14.91 -11.32 -1.53
N THR A 253 -14.08 -10.32 -1.19
CA THR A 253 -13.46 -9.40 -2.15
C THR A 253 -12.20 -10.00 -2.75
N LEU A 254 -11.30 -10.52 -1.90
CA LEU A 254 -10.06 -11.15 -2.34
C LEU A 254 -9.69 -12.27 -1.36
N ARG A 255 -9.76 -13.51 -1.86
CA ARG A 255 -9.40 -14.70 -1.09
C ARG A 255 -7.89 -14.76 -0.87
N PHE A 256 -7.50 -15.10 0.35
CA PHE A 256 -6.09 -15.23 0.68
C PHE A 256 -5.46 -16.48 0.05
N GLY A 257 -4.26 -16.34 -0.50
CA GLY A 257 -3.40 -17.47 -0.85
C GLY A 257 -3.89 -18.32 -2.02
N ASN A 258 -4.72 -17.77 -2.91
CA ASN A 258 -5.07 -18.41 -4.17
C ASN A 258 -3.80 -18.67 -5.01
N ASP A 259 -3.69 -19.87 -5.55
CA ASP A 259 -2.54 -20.39 -6.31
C ASP A 259 -2.67 -20.10 -7.81
N TYR A 260 -2.75 -18.82 -8.16
CA TYR A 260 -2.81 -18.37 -9.54
C TYR A 260 -1.59 -18.85 -10.35
N ALA A 261 -1.82 -19.27 -11.60
CA ALA A 261 -0.78 -19.87 -12.45
C ALA A 261 0.39 -18.92 -12.71
N GLU A 262 0.10 -17.62 -12.81
CA GLU A 262 1.08 -16.56 -13.03
C GLU A 262 2.16 -16.53 -11.93
N ILE A 263 1.84 -16.97 -10.71
CA ILE A 263 2.80 -17.06 -9.60
C ILE A 263 3.90 -18.06 -9.96
N LEU A 264 3.55 -19.29 -10.32
CA LEU A 264 4.54 -20.31 -10.67
C LEU A 264 5.28 -19.95 -11.95
N GLN A 265 4.56 -19.46 -12.97
CA GLN A 265 5.15 -19.01 -14.23
C GLN A 265 6.22 -17.92 -14.02
N THR A 266 6.01 -17.03 -13.03
CA THR A 266 7.00 -16.02 -12.66
C THR A 266 8.32 -16.66 -12.24
N PHE A 267 8.29 -17.60 -11.30
CA PHE A 267 9.51 -18.18 -10.75
C PHE A 267 10.15 -19.21 -11.70
N GLU A 268 9.35 -19.93 -12.50
CA GLU A 268 9.84 -20.75 -13.61
C GLU A 268 10.57 -19.90 -14.67
N ALA A 269 10.06 -18.70 -14.98
CA ALA A 269 10.72 -17.76 -15.87
C ALA A 269 12.03 -17.20 -15.29
N ILE A 270 12.12 -17.02 -13.96
CA ILE A 270 13.37 -16.64 -13.29
C ILE A 270 14.42 -17.75 -13.39
N ASP A 271 14.05 -19.01 -13.11
CA ASP A 271 14.96 -20.15 -13.16
C ASP A 271 15.46 -20.44 -14.59
N SER A 272 14.62 -20.23 -15.60
CA SER A 272 15.01 -20.33 -17.01
C SER A 272 15.77 -19.12 -17.55
N GLY A 273 16.00 -18.08 -16.73
CA GLY A 273 16.72 -16.87 -17.12
C GLY A 273 15.91 -15.86 -17.95
N ASN A 274 14.60 -16.09 -18.14
CA ASN A 274 13.72 -15.18 -18.86
C ASN A 274 13.10 -14.13 -17.93
N ILE A 275 13.93 -13.19 -17.47
CA ILE A 275 13.53 -12.18 -16.48
C ILE A 275 12.43 -11.24 -17.00
N ALA A 276 12.45 -10.87 -18.28
CA ALA A 276 11.39 -10.03 -18.84
C ALA A 276 10.02 -10.70 -18.73
N LYS A 277 9.97 -12.01 -19.01
CA LYS A 277 8.74 -12.79 -18.89
C LYS A 277 8.32 -12.99 -17.43
N SER A 278 9.28 -13.16 -16.51
CA SER A 278 8.93 -13.23 -15.08
C SER A 278 8.28 -11.94 -14.58
N VAL A 279 8.77 -10.77 -15.04
CA VAL A 279 8.15 -9.48 -14.70
C VAL A 279 6.74 -9.37 -15.27
N GLU A 280 6.54 -9.81 -16.51
CA GLU A 280 5.22 -9.81 -17.16
C GLU A 280 4.21 -10.67 -16.39
N TYR A 281 4.55 -11.92 -16.06
CA TYR A 281 3.66 -12.82 -15.32
C TYR A 281 3.29 -12.26 -13.95
N LEU A 282 4.28 -11.77 -13.19
CA LEU A 282 4.00 -11.23 -11.87
C LEU A 282 3.20 -9.92 -11.94
N ALA A 283 3.41 -9.10 -12.97
CA ALA A 283 2.59 -7.93 -13.23
C ALA A 283 1.14 -8.31 -13.55
N TYR A 284 0.89 -9.39 -14.30
CA TYR A 284 -0.48 -9.88 -14.50
C TYR A 284 -1.13 -10.33 -13.18
N HIS A 285 -0.39 -11.09 -12.36
CA HIS A 285 -0.87 -11.48 -11.04
C HIS A 285 -1.21 -10.26 -10.16
N GLU A 286 -0.30 -9.29 -10.07
CA GLU A 286 -0.52 -8.04 -9.36
C GLU A 286 -1.75 -7.30 -9.90
N GLN A 287 -1.80 -7.03 -11.20
CA GLN A 287 -2.75 -6.08 -11.78
C GLN A 287 -4.16 -6.67 -11.94
N VAL A 288 -4.27 -7.98 -12.20
CA VAL A 288 -5.54 -8.69 -12.43
C VAL A 288 -6.03 -9.40 -11.18
N ASN A 289 -5.15 -10.17 -10.52
CA ASN A 289 -5.58 -11.07 -9.45
C ASN A 289 -5.62 -10.37 -8.08
N ILE A 290 -4.82 -9.31 -7.89
CA ILE A 290 -4.74 -8.59 -6.61
C ILE A 290 -5.39 -7.20 -6.69
N LEU A 291 -4.87 -6.29 -7.54
CA LEU A 291 -5.28 -4.88 -7.57
C LEU A 291 -6.67 -4.67 -8.17
N GLN A 292 -7.08 -5.48 -9.15
CA GLN A 292 -8.42 -5.37 -9.72
C GLN A 292 -9.51 -5.60 -8.66
N PRO A 293 -9.58 -6.77 -7.99
CA PRO A 293 -10.60 -7.00 -6.97
C PRO A 293 -10.44 -6.13 -5.72
N SER A 294 -9.20 -5.80 -5.32
CA SER A 294 -8.98 -5.01 -4.09
C SER A 294 -9.28 -3.53 -4.24
N MET A 295 -9.18 -2.96 -5.45
CA MET A 295 -9.24 -1.52 -5.65
C MET A 295 -9.97 -1.09 -6.92
N TYR A 296 -9.61 -1.62 -8.09
CA TYR A 296 -10.15 -1.12 -9.35
C TYR A 296 -11.56 -1.62 -9.69
N SER A 297 -12.12 -2.53 -8.90
CA SER A 297 -13.53 -2.93 -8.96
C SER A 297 -14.43 -2.12 -8.01
N ASP A 298 -13.88 -1.21 -7.21
CA ASP A 298 -14.65 -0.33 -6.36
C ASP A 298 -15.18 0.87 -7.15
N ASN A 299 -16.51 0.96 -7.31
CA ASN A 299 -17.14 2.00 -8.14
C ASN A 299 -16.83 3.42 -7.65
N SER A 300 -16.74 3.64 -6.34
CA SER A 300 -16.43 4.95 -5.75
C SER A 300 -15.00 5.37 -6.08
N PHE A 301 -14.07 4.42 -6.06
CA PHE A 301 -12.68 4.63 -6.42
C PHE A 301 -12.54 4.92 -7.93
N VAL A 302 -13.17 4.11 -8.77
CA VAL A 302 -13.19 4.31 -10.23
C VAL A 302 -13.78 5.67 -10.58
N TRP A 303 -14.89 6.03 -9.95
CA TRP A 303 -15.52 7.33 -10.15
C TRP A 303 -14.61 8.47 -9.69
N ALA A 304 -13.91 8.32 -8.56
CA ALA A 304 -12.97 9.31 -8.07
C ALA A 304 -11.76 9.50 -9.02
N LEU A 305 -11.24 8.43 -9.62
CA LEU A 305 -10.16 8.50 -10.61
C LEU A 305 -10.58 9.20 -11.90
N ARG A 306 -11.82 8.98 -12.36
CA ARG A 306 -12.36 9.59 -13.59
C ARG A 306 -12.82 11.04 -13.40
N SER A 307 -13.06 11.46 -12.16
CA SER A 307 -13.57 12.79 -11.86
C SER A 307 -12.46 13.83 -11.93
N ASN A 308 -12.80 15.06 -12.32
CA ASN A 308 -11.88 16.20 -12.28
C ASN A 308 -11.38 16.51 -10.86
N HIS A 309 -11.95 15.93 -9.81
CA HIS A 309 -11.40 16.03 -8.45
C HIS A 309 -10.05 15.29 -8.30
N TRP A 310 -9.77 14.32 -9.17
CA TRP A 310 -8.45 13.69 -9.27
C TRP A 310 -7.36 14.71 -9.62
N THR A 311 -7.66 15.83 -10.30
CA THR A 311 -6.63 16.81 -10.70
C THR A 311 -6.02 17.56 -9.51
N TYR A 312 -6.77 17.73 -8.41
CA TYR A 312 -6.26 18.32 -7.17
C TYR A 312 -5.26 17.39 -6.48
N ILE A 313 -5.46 16.09 -6.70
CA ILE A 313 -4.57 15.03 -6.29
C ILE A 313 -3.44 14.88 -7.32
N SER A 314 -3.67 15.04 -8.64
CA SER A 314 -2.78 14.67 -9.76
C SER A 314 -1.44 15.38 -9.83
N GLY A 315 -1.20 16.40 -8.99
CA GLY A 315 0.16 16.74 -8.53
C GLY A 315 0.93 15.56 -7.88
N LEU A 316 0.22 14.44 -7.66
CA LEU A 316 0.63 13.10 -7.24
C LEU A 316 1.71 12.47 -8.11
N LEU A 317 1.69 12.76 -9.41
CA LEU A 317 2.50 12.06 -10.41
C LEU A 317 3.39 12.99 -11.24
N SER A 318 3.04 14.27 -11.39
CA SER A 318 3.95 15.34 -11.80
C SER A 318 3.35 16.71 -11.47
N GLY A 319 4.21 17.66 -11.13
CA GLY A 319 3.79 19.02 -10.77
C GLY A 319 3.03 19.69 -11.91
N ALA A 320 1.79 20.09 -11.62
CA ALA A 320 0.85 20.82 -12.47
C ALA A 320 0.25 20.04 -13.67
N SER A 321 -1.04 19.71 -13.56
CA SER A 321 -1.96 19.48 -14.70
C SER A 321 -1.56 18.44 -15.78
N GLU A 322 -0.61 17.53 -15.51
CA GLU A 322 -0.08 16.61 -16.53
C GLU A 322 -0.34 15.12 -16.21
N SER A 323 -0.28 14.31 -17.27
CA SER A 323 -0.50 12.86 -17.35
C SER A 323 0.02 12.05 -16.15
N VAL A 324 -0.61 10.92 -15.83
CA VAL A 324 -0.11 9.93 -14.86
C VAL A 324 1.33 9.54 -15.23
N GLU A 325 2.30 9.66 -14.33
CA GLU A 325 3.72 9.34 -14.58
C GLU A 325 4.28 8.35 -13.56
N LEU A 326 5.19 7.48 -14.01
CA LEU A 326 6.04 6.66 -13.14
C LEU A 326 7.48 7.16 -13.25
N THR A 327 8.07 7.52 -12.13
CA THR A 327 9.46 8.00 -12.06
C THR A 327 10.39 6.95 -11.47
N LEU A 328 11.34 6.47 -12.27
CA LEU A 328 12.41 5.54 -11.89
C LEU A 328 13.57 6.27 -11.19
N THR A 329 13.21 7.09 -10.20
CA THR A 329 14.12 7.83 -9.32
C THR A 329 13.67 7.65 -7.88
N SER A 330 14.55 7.90 -6.92
CA SER A 330 14.16 7.89 -5.51
C SER A 330 13.26 9.08 -5.14
N GLN A 331 13.17 10.11 -5.98
CA GLN A 331 12.46 11.35 -5.67
C GLN A 331 11.03 11.32 -6.20
N CYS A 332 10.19 12.24 -5.72
CA CYS A 332 8.81 12.41 -6.19
C CYS A 332 8.69 13.37 -7.39
N VAL A 333 9.81 13.76 -8.00
CA VAL A 333 9.85 14.73 -9.09
C VAL A 333 10.26 14.06 -10.41
N PRO A 334 9.64 14.42 -11.54
CA PRO A 334 10.04 13.96 -12.86
C PRO A 334 11.46 14.39 -13.23
N VAL A 335 12.10 13.64 -14.12
CA VAL A 335 13.42 13.93 -14.67
C VAL A 335 13.44 13.76 -16.20
N ASN A 336 14.19 14.61 -16.89
CA ASN A 336 14.23 14.68 -18.35
C ASN A 336 15.32 13.81 -18.99
N ASP A 337 15.63 12.65 -18.41
CA ASP A 337 16.66 11.71 -18.90
C ASP A 337 16.12 10.32 -19.25
N GLY A 338 14.79 10.23 -19.43
CA GLY A 338 14.09 9.01 -19.80
C GLY A 338 13.87 8.04 -18.63
N ARG A 339 14.10 8.45 -17.38
CA ARG A 339 13.63 7.72 -16.18
C ARG A 339 12.20 8.09 -15.77
N THR A 340 11.57 9.04 -16.44
CA THR A 340 10.13 9.33 -16.31
C THR A 340 9.35 8.65 -17.44
N ILE A 341 8.42 7.78 -17.07
CA ILE A 341 7.50 7.12 -18.00
C ILE A 341 6.14 7.78 -17.85
N LYS A 342 5.72 8.50 -18.89
CA LYS A 342 4.38 9.07 -18.96
C LYS A 342 3.38 8.01 -19.40
N PHE A 343 2.23 8.00 -18.75
CA PHE A 343 1.00 7.40 -19.24
C PHE A 343 0.51 8.29 -20.38
N ILE A 344 0.87 7.93 -21.61
CA ILE A 344 0.50 8.71 -22.80
C ILE A 344 -0.97 8.43 -23.09
N ASP A 345 -1.73 9.52 -23.21
CA ASP A 345 -3.17 9.56 -23.33
C ASP A 345 -3.57 9.89 -24.78
N ASP A 346 -3.66 8.87 -25.62
CA ASP A 346 -4.31 9.00 -26.93
C ASP A 346 -5.76 8.49 -26.80
N TRP A 347 -6.61 9.38 -26.28
CA TRP A 347 -8.08 9.39 -26.28
C TRP A 347 -8.79 8.08 -25.82
N GLY A 348 -9.19 8.05 -24.55
CA GLY A 348 -10.24 7.14 -24.05
C GLY A 348 -9.78 6.02 -23.10
N LEU A 349 -8.63 6.17 -22.43
CA LEU A 349 -8.06 5.15 -21.56
C LEU A 349 -8.12 5.54 -20.08
N ASP A 350 -8.51 4.59 -19.25
CA ASP A 350 -8.88 4.77 -17.84
C ASP A 350 -7.98 3.88 -16.98
N LEU A 351 -7.34 4.43 -15.95
CA LEU A 351 -6.48 3.65 -15.03
C LEU A 351 -7.22 2.48 -14.37
N SER A 352 -8.54 2.55 -14.22
CA SER A 352 -9.30 1.43 -13.71
C SER A 352 -9.54 0.33 -14.74
N ASN A 353 -9.39 0.62 -16.03
CA ASN A 353 -9.50 -0.34 -17.10
C ASN A 353 -8.18 -1.10 -17.26
N ILE A 354 -8.22 -2.41 -17.05
CA ILE A 354 -7.05 -3.29 -17.19
C ILE A 354 -6.42 -3.23 -18.58
N ASN A 355 -7.23 -3.10 -19.64
CA ASN A 355 -6.73 -3.04 -21.03
C ASN A 355 -5.94 -1.75 -21.31
N SER A 356 -6.18 -0.71 -20.51
CA SER A 356 -5.44 0.55 -20.54
C SER A 356 -4.21 0.48 -19.62
N ARG A 357 -4.37 -0.07 -18.42
CA ARG A 357 -3.34 -0.10 -17.38
C ARG A 357 -2.20 -1.07 -17.68
N MET A 358 -2.52 -2.27 -18.18
CA MET A 358 -1.50 -3.30 -18.40
C MET A 358 -0.43 -2.90 -19.44
N PRO A 359 -0.78 -2.30 -20.60
CA PRO A 359 0.23 -1.79 -21.54
C PRO A 359 1.18 -0.76 -20.91
N PHE A 360 0.68 0.12 -20.03
CA PHE A 360 1.54 1.06 -19.30
C PHE A 360 2.49 0.36 -18.34
N VAL A 361 2.00 -0.63 -17.58
CA VAL A 361 2.81 -1.43 -16.65
C VAL A 361 3.92 -2.16 -17.42
N LEU A 362 3.60 -2.78 -18.56
CA LEU A 362 4.58 -3.46 -19.39
C LEU A 362 5.59 -2.49 -20.04
N LYS A 363 5.14 -1.31 -20.48
CA LYS A 363 6.03 -0.24 -20.96
C LYS A 363 7.02 0.19 -19.88
N ALA A 364 6.56 0.34 -18.64
CA ALA A 364 7.42 0.66 -17.50
C ALA A 364 8.44 -0.45 -17.23
N ALA A 365 8.02 -1.72 -17.29
CA ALA A 365 8.90 -2.88 -17.13
C ALA A 365 9.99 -2.94 -18.22
N THR A 366 9.60 -2.78 -19.49
CA THR A 366 10.54 -2.70 -20.62
C THR A 366 11.54 -1.57 -20.40
N ARG A 367 11.06 -0.37 -20.05
CA ARG A 367 11.93 0.79 -19.84
C ARG A 367 12.90 0.58 -18.67
N PHE A 368 12.43 0.00 -17.57
CA PHE A 368 13.29 -0.35 -16.44
C PHE A 368 14.39 -1.33 -16.86
N ASN A 369 14.05 -2.38 -17.61
CA ASN A 369 15.02 -3.34 -18.13
C ASN A 369 16.03 -2.69 -19.09
N GLU A 370 15.61 -1.81 -20.00
CA GLU A 370 16.52 -1.05 -20.87
C GLU A 370 17.54 -0.23 -20.06
N LEU A 371 17.07 0.47 -19.03
CA LEU A 371 17.92 1.31 -18.18
C LEU A 371 18.91 0.48 -17.36
N LEU A 372 18.52 -0.72 -16.93
CA LEU A 372 19.40 -1.66 -16.23
C LEU A 372 20.49 -2.27 -17.12
N ASN A 373 20.26 -2.33 -18.44
CA ASN A 373 21.19 -2.86 -19.43
C ASN A 373 21.96 -1.76 -20.20
N GLY A 374 21.70 -0.48 -19.88
CA GLY A 374 22.33 0.66 -20.52
C GLY A 374 23.25 1.46 -19.59
N SER A 375 23.67 2.65 -20.05
CA SER A 375 24.54 3.57 -19.30
C SER A 375 23.92 4.10 -18.00
N ASN A 376 22.59 4.03 -17.86
CA ASN A 376 21.85 4.53 -16.70
C ASN A 376 21.77 3.54 -15.54
N ARG A 377 22.35 2.33 -15.66
CA ARG A 377 22.30 1.29 -14.61
C ARG A 377 22.73 1.81 -13.24
N GLY A 378 23.83 2.56 -13.18
CA GLY A 378 24.35 3.13 -11.93
C GLY A 378 23.38 4.11 -11.27
N LEU A 379 22.66 4.92 -12.07
CA LEU A 379 21.64 5.85 -11.55
C LEU A 379 20.41 5.13 -11.01
N ILE A 380 20.00 4.05 -11.68
CA ILE A 380 18.89 3.20 -11.24
C ILE A 380 19.23 2.50 -9.94
N GLN A 381 20.40 1.85 -9.88
CA GLN A 381 20.86 1.16 -8.68
C GLN A 381 20.96 2.14 -7.49
N LYS A 382 21.57 3.32 -7.69
CA LYS A 382 21.63 4.36 -6.66
C LYS A 382 20.23 4.78 -6.18
N SER A 383 19.28 4.92 -7.11
CA SER A 383 17.90 5.28 -6.74
C SER A 383 17.22 4.19 -5.90
N ILE A 384 17.46 2.90 -6.21
CA ILE A 384 16.95 1.77 -5.42
C ILE A 384 17.63 1.71 -4.05
N GLU A 385 18.94 1.94 -3.97
CA GLU A 385 19.68 2.04 -2.70
C GLU A 385 19.12 3.15 -1.79
N GLU A 386 18.84 4.32 -2.37
CA GLU A 386 18.21 5.43 -1.66
C GLU A 386 16.79 5.09 -1.17
N ILE A 387 15.99 4.36 -1.96
CA ILE A 387 14.67 3.87 -1.53
C ILE A 387 14.81 2.85 -0.40
N ALA A 388 15.75 1.91 -0.51
CA ALA A 388 16.01 0.91 0.51
C ALA A 388 16.43 1.53 1.86
N ALA A 389 17.25 2.59 1.82
CA ALA A 389 17.73 3.29 3.00
C ALA A 389 16.62 4.05 3.76
N ARG A 390 15.59 4.55 3.04
CA ARG A 390 14.49 5.31 3.67
C ARG A 390 13.57 4.48 4.56
N GLY A 391 13.56 3.16 4.41
CA GLY A 391 12.79 2.26 5.28
C GLY A 391 13.52 1.81 6.54
N GLY A 392 14.76 2.26 6.77
CA GLY A 392 15.48 2.03 8.02
C GLY A 392 14.79 2.73 9.20
N ASP A 393 14.77 2.09 10.37
CA ASP A 393 14.38 2.75 11.61
C ASP A 393 15.38 3.88 11.90
N LYS A 394 14.87 5.09 12.18
CA LYS A 394 15.68 6.16 12.77
C LYS A 394 15.89 5.89 14.26
#